data_AF-A0A1H5PKZ4-F1
#
_entry.id   AF-A0A1H5PKZ4-F1
#
_cell.length_a   1.000
_cell.length_b   1.000
_cell.length_c   1.000
_cell.angle_alpha   90.00
_cell.angle_beta   90.00
_cell.angle_gamma   90.00
#
_symmetry.space_group_name_H-M   'P 1'
#
loop_
_entity.id
_entity.type
_entity.pdbx_description
1 polymer ?
#
loop_
_entity_poly.entity_id
_entity_poly.type
_entity_poly.pdbx_seq_one_letter_code
_entity_poly.pdbx_strand_id
1 'polypeptide(L)'
;MVTVPKPKKREIITRAPFIHHDVGEVVVFHDEEGPTIDVVVKPEGSEQYAHFAITAIEAHQLADEMHRLGTIAQRAGWTPTILSDARVYLPGMTDEQIIERLDRLYQRRGGLVIGFRGRLDRAAGRALALEVHMETLDRSVRLVEEHAETFSGVPELADRLSELRASLEDVRQLYIAEQERQP
;
A
#
# COMPACT_ATOMS: atom_id res chain seq x y z
N MET A 1 47.55 -24.91 -12.30
CA MET A 1 46.99 -23.93 -11.35
C MET A 1 46.59 -22.72 -12.18
N VAL A 2 45.30 -22.53 -12.43
CA VAL A 2 44.79 -21.40 -13.23
C VAL A 2 44.48 -20.28 -12.25
N THR A 3 45.27 -19.22 -12.27
CA THR A 3 45.04 -18.03 -11.45
C THR A 3 43.98 -17.19 -12.15
N VAL A 4 42.75 -17.21 -11.65
CA VAL A 4 41.70 -16.31 -12.13
C VAL A 4 42.11 -14.89 -11.72
N PRO A 5 42.14 -13.91 -12.65
CA PRO A 5 42.52 -12.55 -12.31
C PRO A 5 41.53 -11.96 -11.30
N LYS A 6 42.04 -11.52 -10.15
CA LYS A 6 41.28 -10.73 -9.18
C LYS A 6 40.92 -9.37 -9.82
N PRO A 7 39.65 -8.94 -9.80
CA PRO A 7 39.27 -7.64 -10.35
C PRO A 7 39.93 -6.53 -9.53
N LYS A 8 40.90 -5.84 -10.12
CA LYS A 8 41.66 -4.73 -9.49
C LYS A 8 40.83 -3.44 -9.29
N LYS A 9 39.57 -3.40 -9.74
CA LYS A 9 38.70 -2.21 -9.71
C LYS A 9 37.31 -2.61 -9.24
N ARG A 10 36.74 -1.85 -8.30
CA ARG A 10 35.32 -1.92 -7.95
C ARG A 10 34.50 -1.73 -9.22
N GLU A 11 33.76 -2.76 -9.61
CA GLU A 11 32.83 -2.68 -10.73
C GLU A 11 31.46 -2.31 -10.16
N ILE A 12 31.03 -1.07 -10.39
CA ILE A 12 29.73 -0.59 -9.91
C ILE A 12 28.64 -1.28 -10.74
N ILE A 13 27.75 -1.99 -10.05
CA ILE A 13 26.59 -2.65 -10.63
C ILE A 13 25.42 -1.66 -10.72
N THR A 14 25.11 -0.97 -9.63
CA THR A 14 24.03 0.05 -9.60
C THR A 14 24.24 1.06 -8.46
N ARG A 15 23.53 2.19 -8.55
CA ARG A 15 23.51 3.26 -7.53
C ARG A 15 22.08 3.75 -7.33
N ALA A 16 21.73 4.06 -6.09
CA ALA A 16 20.46 4.65 -5.71
C ALA A 16 20.67 5.66 -4.56
N PRO A 17 19.78 6.66 -4.39
CA PRO A 17 19.77 7.46 -3.17
C PRO A 17 19.45 6.59 -1.94
N PHE A 18 20.00 6.94 -0.77
CA PHE A 18 19.66 6.25 0.48
C PHE A 18 18.23 6.59 0.95
N ILE A 19 17.92 7.88 1.00
CA ILE A 19 16.56 8.41 1.24
C ILE A 19 16.29 9.54 0.24
N HIS A 20 17.27 10.44 0.09
CA HIS A 20 17.31 11.53 -0.88
C HIS A 20 18.76 11.71 -1.38
N HIS A 21 18.95 12.28 -2.57
CA HIS A 21 20.28 12.48 -3.16
C HIS A 21 21.20 13.37 -2.29
N ASP A 22 20.63 14.31 -1.54
CA ASP A 22 21.38 15.22 -0.65
C ASP A 22 21.67 14.62 0.74
N VAL A 23 21.15 13.43 1.03
CA VAL A 23 21.34 12.73 2.32
C VAL A 23 22.40 11.65 2.21
N GLY A 24 22.45 10.94 1.09
CA GLY A 24 23.35 9.81 0.93
C GLY A 24 23.02 8.93 -0.25
N GLU A 25 23.86 7.91 -0.45
CA GLU A 25 23.75 6.96 -1.54
C GLU A 25 24.01 5.53 -1.11
N VAL A 26 23.44 4.61 -1.88
CA VAL A 26 23.65 3.17 -1.82
C VAL A 26 24.29 2.74 -3.12
N VAL A 27 25.44 2.10 -3.05
CA VAL A 27 26.22 1.65 -4.21
C VAL A 27 26.42 0.15 -4.14
N VAL A 28 25.89 -0.56 -5.13
CA VAL A 28 26.14 -1.99 -5.29
C VAL A 28 27.31 -2.16 -6.25
N PHE A 29 28.30 -2.96 -5.86
CA PHE A 29 29.48 -3.22 -6.67
C PHE A 29 29.96 -4.66 -6.49
N HIS A 30 30.76 -5.13 -7.43
CA HIS A 30 31.46 -6.40 -7.33
C HIS A 30 32.93 -6.16 -6.97
N ASP A 31 33.44 -6.90 -5.99
CA ASP A 31 34.85 -6.92 -5.60
C ASP A 31 35.44 -8.35 -5.56
N GLU A 32 36.57 -8.56 -4.87
CA GLU A 32 37.21 -9.88 -4.78
C GLU A 32 36.44 -10.89 -3.92
N GLU A 33 35.52 -10.42 -3.07
CA GLU A 33 34.72 -11.24 -2.14
C GLU A 33 33.30 -11.49 -2.66
N GLY A 34 32.82 -10.65 -3.60
CA GLY A 34 31.56 -10.85 -4.32
C GLY A 34 30.77 -9.56 -4.49
N PRO A 35 29.43 -9.64 -4.65
CA PRO A 35 28.58 -8.45 -4.66
C PRO A 35 28.43 -7.87 -3.25
N THR A 36 28.90 -6.63 -3.09
CA THR A 36 28.87 -5.87 -1.83
C THR A 36 28.05 -4.60 -2.02
N ILE A 37 27.40 -4.13 -0.95
CA ILE A 37 26.59 -2.91 -0.94
C ILE A 37 27.23 -1.90 0.02
N ASP A 38 27.71 -0.79 -0.49
CA ASP A 38 28.18 0.33 0.33
C ASP A 38 27.06 1.34 0.53
N VAL A 39 26.84 1.75 1.78
CA VAL A 39 25.90 2.81 2.16
C VAL A 39 26.69 3.98 2.71
N VAL A 40 26.53 5.14 2.08
CA VAL A 40 27.13 6.40 2.51
C VAL A 40 26.00 7.35 2.91
N VAL A 41 26.00 7.80 4.15
CA VAL A 41 25.08 8.82 4.66
C VAL A 41 25.89 10.05 5.02
N LYS A 42 25.67 11.14 4.29
CA LYS A 42 26.30 12.43 4.51
C LYS A 42 25.28 13.54 4.22
N PRO A 43 24.54 14.00 5.25
CA PRO A 43 23.59 15.10 5.10
C PRO A 43 24.29 16.37 4.59
N GLU A 44 23.58 17.13 3.76
CA GLU A 44 24.06 18.42 3.25
C GLU A 44 24.50 19.37 4.39
N GLY A 45 25.66 20.00 4.24
CA GLY A 45 26.22 20.93 5.22
C GLY A 45 26.88 20.27 6.45
N SER A 46 26.93 18.94 6.53
CA SER A 46 27.58 18.21 7.62
C SER A 46 28.98 17.70 7.24
N GLU A 47 29.95 17.85 8.14
CA GLU A 47 31.24 17.15 8.05
C GLU A 47 31.17 15.71 8.57
N GLN A 48 30.12 15.36 9.32
CA GLN A 48 29.89 14.00 9.81
C GLN A 48 29.29 13.14 8.70
N TYR A 49 29.88 11.98 8.48
CA TYR A 49 29.36 10.97 7.56
C TYR A 49 29.41 9.58 8.20
N ALA A 50 28.43 8.75 7.86
CA ALA A 50 28.46 7.32 8.14
C ALA A 50 28.74 6.57 6.84
N HIS A 51 29.67 5.64 6.87
CA HIS A 51 29.96 4.76 5.75
C HIS A 51 30.10 3.34 6.27
N PHE A 52 29.30 2.43 5.74
CA PHE A 52 29.34 1.03 6.10
C PHE A 52 28.98 0.16 4.89
N ALA A 53 29.56 -1.03 4.86
CA ALA A 53 29.28 -2.04 3.85
C ALA A 53 28.34 -3.10 4.46
N ILE A 54 27.38 -3.56 3.66
CA ILE A 54 26.51 -4.68 4.00
C ILE A 54 26.48 -5.68 2.85
N THR A 55 26.29 -6.94 3.20
CA THR A 55 26.02 -8.02 2.25
C THR A 55 24.58 -7.96 1.75
N ALA A 56 24.29 -8.70 0.67
CA ALA A 56 22.92 -8.79 0.16
C ALA A 56 21.94 -9.38 1.19
N ILE A 57 22.37 -10.35 2.02
CA ILE A 57 21.49 -10.94 3.05
C ILE A 57 21.18 -9.93 4.16
N GLU A 58 22.17 -9.16 4.61
CA GLU A 58 21.96 -8.09 5.61
C GLU A 58 21.08 -6.97 5.06
N ALA A 59 21.19 -6.64 3.76
CA ALA A 59 20.30 -5.68 3.13
C ALA A 59 18.84 -6.15 3.10
N HIS A 60 18.59 -7.42 2.81
CA HIS A 60 17.25 -8.00 2.89
C HIS A 60 16.70 -7.98 4.33
N GLN A 61 17.53 -8.37 5.31
CA GLN A 61 17.13 -8.34 6.72
C GLN A 61 16.83 -6.92 7.21
N LEU A 62 17.65 -5.94 6.82
CA LEU A 62 17.43 -4.53 7.13
C LEU A 62 16.13 -4.03 6.50
N ALA A 63 15.86 -4.41 5.24
CA ALA A 63 14.61 -4.05 4.56
C ALA A 63 13.38 -4.60 5.31
N ASP A 64 13.43 -5.86 5.75
CA ASP A 64 12.35 -6.49 6.52
C ASP A 64 12.12 -5.77 7.86
N GLU A 65 13.17 -5.44 8.60
CA GLU A 65 13.05 -4.74 9.87
C GLU A 65 12.56 -3.29 9.69
N MET A 66 13.04 -2.59 8.65
CA MET A 66 12.54 -1.26 8.31
C MET A 66 11.06 -1.29 7.91
N HIS A 67 10.63 -2.29 7.15
CA HIS A 67 9.23 -2.49 6.80
C HIS A 67 8.36 -2.74 8.05
N ARG A 68 8.84 -3.58 8.96
CA ARG A 68 8.19 -3.85 10.25
C ARG A 68 8.06 -2.60 11.10
N LEU A 69 9.15 -1.82 11.25
CA LEU A 69 9.14 -0.56 12.00
C LEU A 69 8.18 0.46 11.38
N GLY A 70 8.15 0.57 10.05
CA GLY A 70 7.19 1.39 9.33
C GLY A 70 5.74 1.00 9.64
N THR A 71 5.44 -0.30 9.67
CA THR A 71 4.11 -0.83 10.03
C THR A 71 3.72 -0.49 11.48
N ILE A 72 4.67 -0.58 12.42
CA ILE A 72 4.44 -0.22 13.83
C ILE A 72 4.19 1.29 13.97
N ALA A 73 5.02 2.11 13.33
CA ALA A 73 4.90 3.57 13.37
C ALA A 73 3.57 4.03 12.76
N GLN A 74 3.16 3.42 11.65
CA GLN A 74 1.84 3.64 11.04
C GLN A 74 0.72 3.30 12.03
N ARG A 75 0.74 2.12 12.65
CA ARG A 75 -0.31 1.73 13.60
C ARG A 75 -0.39 2.66 14.80
N ALA A 76 0.74 3.16 15.27
CA ALA A 76 0.77 4.20 16.30
C ALA A 76 0.11 5.52 15.83
N GLY A 77 0.04 5.76 14.52
CA GLY A 77 -0.66 6.88 13.90
C GLY A 77 -2.20 6.78 13.92
N TRP A 78 -2.77 5.61 14.23
CA TRP A 78 -4.22 5.39 14.39
C TRP A 78 -4.73 5.93 15.73
N THR A 79 -4.61 7.24 15.89
CA THR A 79 -5.07 7.94 17.09
C THR A 79 -6.60 7.97 17.18
N PRO A 80 -7.17 8.19 18.38
CA PRO A 80 -8.62 8.38 18.54
C PRO A 80 -9.20 9.46 17.63
N THR A 81 -8.43 10.51 17.30
CA THR A 81 -8.82 11.55 16.36
C THR A 81 -8.96 11.01 14.94
N ILE A 82 -8.00 10.20 14.46
CA ILE A 82 -8.09 9.54 13.15
C ILE A 82 -9.28 8.58 13.10
N LEU A 83 -9.48 7.78 14.15
CA LEU A 83 -10.62 6.86 14.21
C LEU A 83 -11.96 7.61 14.21
N SER A 84 -12.04 8.74 14.93
CA SER A 84 -13.21 9.61 14.90
C SER A 84 -13.46 10.19 13.50
N ASP A 85 -12.43 10.64 12.80
CA ASP A 85 -12.55 11.14 11.43
C ASP A 85 -12.98 10.01 10.47
N ALA A 86 -12.43 8.80 10.63
CA ALA A 86 -12.76 7.65 9.81
C ALA A 86 -14.21 7.17 10.01
N ARG A 87 -14.78 7.28 11.22
CA ARG A 87 -16.19 6.95 11.49
C ARG A 87 -17.18 7.76 10.66
N VAL A 88 -16.82 8.96 10.23
CA VAL A 88 -17.65 9.77 9.30
C VAL A 88 -17.85 9.03 7.97
N TYR A 89 -16.86 8.27 7.52
CA TYR A 89 -16.87 7.50 6.27
C TYR A 89 -17.28 6.04 6.45
N LEU A 90 -17.17 5.52 7.67
CA LEU A 90 -17.40 4.11 8.03
C LEU A 90 -18.47 4.00 9.15
N PRO A 91 -19.71 4.46 8.91
CA PRO A 91 -20.72 4.50 9.96
C PRO A 91 -21.05 3.09 10.47
N GLY A 92 -21.12 2.95 11.80
CA GLY A 92 -21.50 1.70 12.47
C GLY A 92 -20.38 0.65 12.60
N MET A 93 -19.16 0.93 12.14
CA MET A 93 -18.01 0.05 12.32
C MET A 93 -17.35 0.23 13.69
N THR A 94 -16.82 -0.86 14.24
CA THR A 94 -15.99 -0.81 15.46
C THR A 94 -14.60 -0.28 15.16
N ASP A 95 -13.86 0.09 16.20
CA ASP A 95 -12.51 0.63 16.07
C ASP A 95 -11.56 -0.39 15.42
N GLU A 96 -11.70 -1.68 15.76
CA GLU A 96 -10.94 -2.77 15.15
C GLU A 96 -11.20 -2.88 13.65
N GLN A 97 -12.47 -2.79 13.25
CA GLN A 97 -12.86 -2.84 11.83
C GLN A 97 -12.34 -1.62 11.05
N ILE A 98 -12.37 -0.44 11.68
CA ILE A 98 -11.84 0.79 11.10
C ILE A 98 -10.32 0.69 10.95
N ILE A 99 -9.61 0.21 11.96
CA ILE A 99 -8.16 0.00 11.94
C ILE A 99 -7.77 -0.97 10.82
N GLU A 100 -8.47 -2.10 10.68
CA GLU A 100 -8.21 -3.07 9.63
C GLU A 100 -8.32 -2.44 8.23
N ARG A 101 -9.37 -1.64 7.99
CA ARG A 101 -9.53 -0.94 6.70
C ARG A 101 -8.46 0.13 6.47
N LEU A 102 -8.09 0.87 7.50
CA LEU A 102 -7.00 1.85 7.43
C LEU A 102 -5.66 1.17 7.11
N ASP A 103 -5.38 0.01 7.71
CA ASP A 103 -4.20 -0.81 7.42
C ASP A 103 -4.18 -1.26 5.95
N ARG A 104 -5.31 -1.79 5.43
CA ARG A 104 -5.42 -2.18 4.00
C ARG A 104 -5.24 -0.99 3.07
N LEU A 105 -5.86 0.16 3.39
CA LEU A 105 -5.74 1.37 2.57
C LEU A 105 -4.30 1.89 2.55
N TYR A 106 -3.62 1.88 3.69
CA TYR A 106 -2.23 2.29 3.78
C TYR A 106 -1.31 1.41 2.94
N GLN A 107 -1.48 0.09 3.01
CA GLN A 107 -0.71 -0.85 2.19
C GLN A 107 -0.90 -0.60 0.69
N ARG A 108 -2.14 -0.31 0.26
CA ARG A 108 -2.45 0.02 -1.15
C ARG A 108 -1.87 1.37 -1.60
N ARG A 109 -1.80 2.37 -0.69
CA ARG A 109 -1.37 3.74 -1.01
C ARG A 109 0.09 4.06 -0.63
N GLY A 110 0.82 3.11 -0.05
CA GLY A 110 2.24 3.26 0.28
C GLY A 110 2.57 4.38 1.28
N GLY A 111 1.67 4.74 2.19
CA GLY A 111 1.99 5.70 3.26
C GLY A 111 1.05 6.89 3.46
N LEU A 112 0.26 7.25 2.43
CA LEU A 112 -0.40 8.56 2.32
C LEU A 112 -1.81 8.65 2.93
N VAL A 113 -2.05 7.99 4.08
CA VAL A 113 -3.40 7.93 4.69
C VAL A 113 -3.63 9.06 5.70
N ILE A 114 -2.58 9.50 6.40
CA ILE A 114 -2.65 10.56 7.40
C ILE A 114 -2.44 11.91 6.70
N GLY A 115 -3.40 12.81 6.82
CA GLY A 115 -3.35 14.17 6.31
C GLY A 115 -2.78 15.17 7.32
N PHE A 116 -3.05 16.46 7.10
CA PHE A 116 -2.53 17.54 7.93
C PHE A 116 -3.05 17.51 9.38
N ARG A 117 -2.17 17.75 10.36
CA ARG A 117 -2.47 17.82 11.82
C ARG A 117 -3.05 16.53 12.41
N GLY A 118 -2.65 15.36 11.92
CA GLY A 118 -3.13 14.08 12.47
C GLY A 118 -4.61 13.82 12.23
N ARG A 119 -5.15 14.40 11.14
CA ARG A 119 -6.49 14.10 10.62
C ARG A 119 -6.40 13.15 9.45
N LEU A 120 -7.48 12.42 9.19
CA LEU A 120 -7.55 11.56 8.02
C LEU A 120 -7.54 12.43 6.76
N ASP A 121 -6.70 12.09 5.78
CA ASP A 121 -6.76 12.76 4.49
C ASP A 121 -8.15 12.58 3.86
N ARG A 122 -8.71 13.63 3.23
CA ARG A 122 -10.07 13.57 2.68
C ARG A 122 -10.18 12.57 1.53
N ALA A 123 -9.14 12.43 0.70
CA ALA A 123 -9.14 11.45 -0.37
C ALA A 123 -9.02 10.03 0.21
N ALA A 124 -8.26 9.85 1.29
CA ALA A 124 -8.24 8.58 2.02
C ALA A 124 -9.61 8.22 2.61
N GLY A 125 -10.29 9.19 3.26
CA GLY A 125 -11.65 8.99 3.78
C GLY A 125 -12.67 8.61 2.71
N ARG A 126 -12.66 9.29 1.56
CA ARG A 126 -13.52 8.93 0.43
C ARG A 126 -13.22 7.53 -0.12
N ALA A 127 -11.94 7.16 -0.18
CA ALA A 127 -11.55 5.82 -0.62
C ALA A 127 -12.09 4.72 0.32
N LEU A 128 -12.10 4.96 1.64
CA LEU A 128 -12.71 4.05 2.61
C LEU A 128 -14.21 3.88 2.39
N ALA A 129 -14.95 4.99 2.22
CA ALA A 129 -16.39 4.93 1.97
C ALA A 129 -16.71 4.16 0.67
N LEU A 130 -15.94 4.42 -0.39
CA LEU A 130 -16.13 3.77 -1.67
C LEU A 130 -15.85 2.26 -1.60
N GLU A 131 -14.83 1.83 -0.85
CA GLU A 131 -14.57 0.41 -0.61
C GLU A 131 -15.76 -0.29 0.08
N VAL A 132 -16.38 0.36 1.07
CA VAL A 132 -17.58 -0.18 1.74
C VAL A 132 -18.77 -0.26 0.79
N HIS A 133 -18.96 0.75 -0.05
CA HIS A 133 -20.04 0.76 -1.03
C HIS A 133 -19.86 -0.36 -2.07
N MET A 134 -18.64 -0.57 -2.55
CA MET A 134 -18.32 -1.67 -3.46
C MET A 134 -18.53 -3.05 -2.81
N GLU A 135 -18.07 -3.25 -1.57
CA GLU A 135 -18.31 -4.51 -0.86
C GLU A 135 -19.80 -4.78 -0.62
N THR A 136 -20.58 -3.72 -0.33
CA THR A 136 -22.03 -3.82 -0.17
C THR A 136 -22.68 -4.19 -1.50
N LEU A 137 -22.27 -3.54 -2.58
CA LEU A 137 -22.75 -3.81 -3.93
C LEU A 137 -22.47 -5.26 -4.34
N ASP A 138 -21.24 -5.73 -4.17
CA ASP A 138 -20.84 -7.11 -4.46
C ASP A 138 -21.58 -8.13 -3.60
N ARG A 139 -21.94 -7.78 -2.36
CA ARG A 139 -22.81 -8.63 -1.51
C ARG A 139 -24.23 -8.65 -2.04
N SER A 140 -24.79 -7.50 -2.41
CA SER A 140 -26.14 -7.40 -2.99
C SER A 140 -26.25 -8.20 -4.29
N VAL A 141 -25.27 -8.09 -5.19
CA VAL A 141 -25.22 -8.87 -6.44
C VAL A 141 -25.21 -10.37 -6.13
N ARG A 142 -24.35 -10.83 -5.22
CA ARG A 142 -24.30 -12.26 -4.84
C ARG A 142 -25.61 -12.77 -4.24
N LEU A 143 -26.26 -11.98 -3.38
CA LEU A 143 -27.56 -12.35 -2.81
C LEU A 143 -28.64 -12.47 -3.88
N VAL A 144 -28.65 -11.54 -4.85
CA VAL A 144 -29.56 -11.59 -6.00
C VAL A 144 -29.30 -12.84 -6.84
N GLU A 145 -28.04 -13.16 -7.12
CA GLU A 145 -27.66 -14.36 -7.88
C GLU A 145 -28.05 -15.67 -7.16
N GLU A 146 -27.80 -15.76 -5.86
CA GLU A 146 -28.18 -16.92 -5.03
C GLU A 146 -29.69 -17.18 -5.05
N HIS A 147 -30.50 -16.12 -5.00
CA HIS A 147 -31.95 -16.24 -4.97
C HIS A 147 -32.59 -16.29 -6.36
N ALA A 148 -31.85 -15.93 -7.41
CA ALA A 148 -32.37 -15.95 -8.78
C ALA A 148 -32.78 -17.37 -9.23
N GLU A 149 -32.04 -18.40 -8.81
CA GLU A 149 -32.40 -19.79 -9.10
C GLU A 149 -33.75 -20.17 -8.46
N THR A 150 -34.02 -19.66 -7.26
CA THR A 150 -35.26 -19.93 -6.50
C THR A 150 -36.49 -19.28 -7.15
N PHE A 151 -36.32 -18.14 -7.81
CA PHE A 151 -37.42 -17.38 -8.43
C PHE A 151 -37.53 -17.58 -9.95
N SER A 152 -36.66 -18.41 -10.54
CA SER A 152 -36.60 -18.66 -12.00
C SER A 152 -37.89 -19.28 -12.58
N GLY A 153 -38.72 -19.90 -11.75
CA GLY A 153 -40.03 -20.45 -12.14
C GLY A 153 -41.16 -19.42 -12.29
N VAL A 154 -40.94 -18.14 -11.94
CA VAL A 154 -41.93 -17.07 -12.06
C VAL A 154 -41.41 -16.01 -13.03
N PRO A 155 -41.93 -15.94 -14.28
CA PRO A 155 -41.39 -15.08 -15.33
C PRO A 155 -41.28 -13.59 -14.93
N GLU A 156 -42.32 -13.06 -14.28
CA GLU A 156 -42.36 -11.66 -13.85
C GLU A 156 -41.33 -11.33 -12.75
N LEU A 157 -40.93 -12.33 -11.95
CA LEU A 157 -39.86 -12.17 -10.96
C LEU A 157 -38.48 -12.34 -11.62
N ALA A 158 -38.34 -13.25 -12.58
CA ALA A 158 -37.12 -13.43 -13.35
C ALA A 158 -36.73 -12.16 -14.14
N ASP A 159 -37.71 -11.48 -14.75
CA ASP A 159 -37.49 -10.22 -15.46
C ASP A 159 -37.04 -9.11 -14.49
N ARG A 160 -37.73 -8.96 -13.35
CA ARG A 160 -37.35 -7.97 -12.31
C ARG A 160 -35.98 -8.22 -11.71
N LEU A 161 -35.59 -9.48 -11.52
CA LEU A 161 -34.26 -9.84 -11.03
C LEU A 161 -33.17 -9.55 -12.08
N SER A 162 -33.48 -9.74 -13.36
CA SER A 162 -32.59 -9.39 -14.47
C SER A 162 -32.38 -7.88 -14.57
N GLU A 163 -33.45 -7.09 -14.43
CA GLU A 163 -33.37 -5.62 -14.36
C GLU A 163 -32.56 -5.13 -13.15
N LEU A 164 -32.79 -5.73 -11.97
CA LEU A 164 -32.02 -5.41 -10.77
C LEU A 164 -30.52 -5.72 -10.96
N ARG A 165 -30.19 -6.86 -11.57
CA ARG A 165 -28.80 -7.24 -11.87
C ARG A 165 -28.13 -6.23 -12.80
N ALA A 166 -28.81 -5.82 -13.88
CA ALA A 166 -28.31 -4.82 -14.80
C ALA A 166 -28.06 -3.47 -14.10
N SER A 167 -29.01 -3.02 -13.27
CA SER A 167 -28.89 -1.77 -12.51
C SER A 167 -27.72 -1.81 -11.51
N LEU A 168 -27.52 -2.93 -10.81
CA LEU A 168 -26.38 -3.09 -9.89
C LEU A 168 -25.03 -3.09 -10.63
N GLU A 169 -24.97 -3.70 -11.82
CA GLU A 169 -23.75 -3.67 -12.64
C GLU A 169 -23.49 -2.27 -13.21
N ASP A 170 -24.52 -1.52 -13.62
CA ASP A 170 -24.37 -0.12 -14.06
C ASP A 170 -23.80 0.77 -12.93
N VAL A 171 -24.30 0.59 -11.70
CA VAL A 171 -23.76 1.28 -10.51
C VAL A 171 -22.30 0.87 -10.26
N ARG A 172 -21.95 -0.40 -10.45
CA ARG A 172 -20.58 -0.89 -10.30
C ARG A 172 -19.63 -0.24 -11.30
N GLN A 173 -20.03 -0.19 -12.56
CA GLN A 173 -19.24 0.44 -13.63
C GLN A 173 -19.07 1.94 -13.40
N LEU A 174 -20.09 2.63 -12.89
CA LEU A 174 -19.99 4.02 -12.47
C LEU A 174 -18.92 4.21 -11.39
N TYR A 175 -18.92 3.36 -10.35
CA TYR A 175 -17.93 3.44 -9.27
C TYR A 175 -16.49 3.17 -9.75
N ILE A 176 -16.29 2.19 -10.64
CA ILE A 176 -14.98 1.91 -11.24
C ILE A 176 -14.50 3.14 -12.04
N ALA A 177 -15.37 3.71 -12.88
CA ALA A 177 -15.05 4.90 -13.66
C ALA A 177 -14.76 6.14 -12.78
N GLU A 178 -15.40 6.27 -11.62
CA GLU A 178 -15.08 7.32 -10.65
C GLU A 178 -13.74 7.10 -9.93
N GLN A 179 -13.34 5.85 -9.68
CA GLN A 179 -12.03 5.54 -9.12
C GLN A 179 -10.90 5.86 -10.10
N GLU A 180 -11.06 5.52 -11.39
CA GLU A 180 -10.04 5.77 -12.42
C GLU A 180 -9.85 7.26 -12.74
N ARG A 181 -10.83 8.12 -12.41
CA ARG A 181 -10.76 9.58 -12.61
C ARG A 181 -10.04 10.33 -11.49
N GLN A 182 -9.71 9.69 -10.36
CA GLN A 182 -8.95 10.35 -9.30
C GLN A 182 -7.44 10.23 -9.61
N PRO A 183 -6.72 11.35 -9.83
CA PRO A 183 -5.30 11.36 -10.15
C PRO A 183 -4.41 10.94 -8.97
#